data_AF-A0A7J8D190-F1
#
_entry.id   AF-A0A7J8D190-F1
#
_cell.length_a   1.000
_cell.length_b   1.000
_cell.length_c   1.000
_cell.angle_alpha   90.00
_cell.angle_beta   90.00
_cell.angle_gamma   90.00
#
_symmetry.space_group_name_H-M   'P 1'
#
loop_
_entity.id
_entity.type
_entity.pdbx_description
1 polymer ?
#
loop_
_entity_poly.entity_id
_entity_poly.type
_entity_poly.pdbx_seq_one_letter_code
_entity_poly.pdbx_strand_id
1 'polypeptide(L)'
;MPPSLDTSQTVDPFILDVITYYVRMGTQPIYFQMYTVKIFFSDLSQDSAEDIFLTELKVKIQDSKLPKDGFSPRRKGTAEGPGAELSLCYQKALLSHRTREVTISLRATGLVLKALPASDTEDHTCLNVNVTEVVKSSNLAGRSFSTVTNSFRTASIQIQSQDQRLLTLWLDKDNRRTFRDVVRFEVAPCPEPCSGTQKSKALWLGSHQQKETERTKAKPKPLLMPINTFSGIVQ
;
A
#
# COMPACT_ATOMS: atom_id res chain seq x y z
N MET A 1 12.13 37.00 -5.63
CA MET A 1 10.98 36.15 -6.00
C MET A 1 11.08 34.89 -5.15
N PRO A 2 10.15 34.63 -4.21
CA PRO A 2 10.10 33.32 -3.58
C PRO A 2 9.65 32.29 -4.62
N PRO A 3 10.11 31.04 -4.55
CA PRO A 3 9.68 30.01 -5.49
C PRO A 3 8.18 29.77 -5.28
N SER A 4 7.42 29.86 -6.37
CA SER A 4 6.01 29.49 -6.40
C SER A 4 5.89 28.00 -6.07
N LEU A 5 5.26 27.68 -4.94
CA LEU A 5 4.85 26.31 -4.63
C LEU A 5 3.86 25.86 -5.69
N ASP A 6 4.22 24.82 -6.44
CA ASP A 6 3.34 24.17 -7.41
C ASP A 6 2.02 23.78 -6.73
N THR A 7 0.95 24.54 -7.02
CA THR A 7 -0.39 24.36 -6.45
C THR A 7 -1.13 23.11 -6.95
N SER A 8 -0.46 22.19 -7.64
CA SER A 8 -1.07 20.95 -8.14
C SER A 8 -0.94 19.77 -7.18
N GLN A 9 -0.24 19.92 -6.05
CA GLN A 9 -0.12 18.84 -5.07
C GLN A 9 -1.36 18.85 -4.18
N THR A 10 -2.29 17.93 -4.43
CA THR A 10 -3.50 17.74 -3.62
C THR A 10 -3.12 17.11 -2.28
N VAL A 11 -2.60 17.93 -1.37
CA VAL A 11 -2.31 17.54 0.00
C VAL A 11 -3.62 17.10 0.65
N ASP A 12 -3.58 15.97 1.36
CA ASP A 12 -4.75 15.45 2.05
C ASP A 12 -5.19 16.44 3.15
N PRO A 13 -6.46 16.91 3.14
CA PRO A 13 -6.95 17.89 4.11
C PRO A 13 -6.75 17.45 5.56
N PHE A 14 -6.86 16.15 5.85
CA PHE A 14 -6.63 15.63 7.19
C PHE A 14 -5.18 15.84 7.64
N ILE A 15 -4.21 15.60 6.75
CA ILE A 15 -2.79 15.83 7.04
C ILE A 15 -2.53 17.32 7.26
N LEU A 16 -3.15 18.19 6.46
CA LEU A 16 -3.03 19.64 6.63
C LEU A 16 -3.59 20.12 7.97
N ASP A 17 -4.75 19.61 8.36
CA ASP A 17 -5.40 19.94 9.62
C ASP A 17 -4.55 19.47 10.81
N VAL A 18 -3.98 18.27 10.74
CA VAL A 18 -3.09 17.75 11.78
C VAL A 18 -1.80 18.57 11.89
N ILE A 19 -1.17 18.90 10.76
CA ILE A 19 0.01 19.79 10.76
C ILE A 19 -0.34 21.14 11.39
N THR A 20 -1.47 21.72 10.98
CA THR A 20 -1.95 23.01 11.50
C THR A 20 -2.23 22.94 13.00
N TYR A 21 -2.84 21.86 13.46
CA TYR A 21 -3.09 21.60 14.87
C TYR A 21 -1.79 21.58 15.68
N TYR A 22 -0.78 20.85 15.22
CA TYR A 22 0.51 20.77 15.93
C TYR A 22 1.30 22.08 15.89
N VAL A 23 1.19 22.84 14.81
CA VAL A 23 1.81 24.17 14.70
C VAL A 23 1.15 25.18 15.64
N ARG A 24 -0.18 25.10 15.85
CA ARG A 24 -0.92 26.10 16.66
C ARG A 24 -1.11 25.70 18.12
N MET A 25 -1.58 24.48 18.39
CA MET A 25 -2.21 24.10 19.66
C MET A 25 -1.90 22.64 20.08
N GLY A 26 -0.76 22.08 19.67
CA GLY A 26 -0.36 20.67 19.82
C GLY A 26 -0.31 20.15 21.26
N THR A 27 -1.47 19.90 21.85
CA THR A 27 -1.68 19.56 23.26
C THR A 27 -2.00 18.08 23.47
N GLN A 28 -2.53 17.42 22.44
CA GLN A 28 -2.91 16.01 22.42
C GLN A 28 -2.19 15.30 21.27
N PRO A 29 -1.74 14.05 21.47
CA PRO A 29 -1.17 13.26 20.39
C PRO A 29 -2.27 12.81 19.41
N ILE A 30 -2.03 13.01 18.11
CA ILE A 30 -2.80 12.45 17.01
C ILE A 30 -2.02 11.25 16.49
N TYR A 31 -2.64 10.07 16.54
CA TYR A 31 -2.03 8.84 16.11
C TYR A 31 -2.34 8.56 14.65
N PHE A 32 -1.31 8.21 13.89
CA PHE A 32 -1.45 7.74 12.52
C PHE A 32 -1.08 6.27 12.43
N GLN A 33 -1.92 5.49 11.77
CA GLN A 33 -1.54 4.15 11.37
C GLN A 33 -0.72 4.22 10.08
N MET A 34 0.54 3.82 10.17
CA MET A 34 1.43 3.71 9.03
C MET A 34 1.46 2.26 8.54
N TYR A 35 1.64 2.08 7.24
CA TYR A 35 1.74 0.77 6.61
C TYR A 35 3.04 0.65 5.84
N THR A 36 3.75 -0.45 6.06
CA THR A 36 4.91 -0.82 5.27
C THR A 36 4.44 -1.59 4.05
N VAL A 37 4.99 -1.25 2.88
CA VAL A 37 4.83 -1.98 1.63
C VAL A 37 6.17 -2.61 1.24
N LYS A 38 6.15 -3.92 0.98
CA LYS A 38 7.26 -4.66 0.38
C LYS A 38 6.90 -4.96 -1.07
N ILE A 39 7.78 -4.59 -1.99
CA ILE A 39 7.54 -4.57 -3.43
C ILE A 39 8.50 -5.53 -4.10
N PHE A 40 7.96 -6.43 -4.92
CA PHE A 40 8.70 -7.43 -5.68
C PHE A 40 8.53 -7.15 -7.18
N PHE A 41 9.65 -6.88 -7.84
CA PHE A 41 9.72 -6.55 -9.26
C PHE A 41 9.79 -7.79 -10.14
N SER A 42 9.52 -7.63 -11.43
CA SER A 42 9.62 -8.72 -12.42
C SER A 42 11.06 -9.12 -12.71
N ASP A 43 11.99 -8.17 -12.60
CA ASP A 43 13.41 -8.43 -12.75
C ASP A 43 13.95 -9.09 -11.49
N LEU A 44 14.35 -10.36 -11.62
CA LEU A 44 14.92 -11.14 -10.53
C LEU A 44 16.28 -10.61 -10.03
N SER A 45 16.94 -9.75 -10.82
CA SER A 45 18.19 -9.10 -10.42
C SER A 45 17.95 -7.88 -9.53
N GLN A 46 16.73 -7.35 -9.50
CA GLN A 46 16.37 -6.21 -8.69
C GLN A 46 16.01 -6.66 -7.27
N ASP A 47 16.70 -6.09 -6.27
CA ASP A 47 16.33 -6.27 -4.88
C ASP A 47 14.88 -5.80 -4.62
N SER A 48 14.16 -6.50 -3.74
CA SER A 48 12.83 -6.06 -3.29
C SER A 48 12.91 -4.70 -2.60
N ALA A 49 12.03 -3.77 -2.93
CA ALA A 49 11.96 -2.46 -2.28
C ALA A 49 11.02 -2.52 -1.06
N GLU A 50 11.38 -1.82 0.02
CA GLU A 50 10.54 -1.65 1.20
C GLU A 50 10.33 -0.16 1.41
N ASP A 51 9.07 0.28 1.52
CA ASP A 51 8.71 1.68 1.71
C ASP A 51 7.47 1.81 2.63
N ILE A 52 7.09 3.01 3.05
CA ILE A 52 6.02 3.23 4.03
C ILE A 52 5.03 4.28 3.53
N PHE A 53 3.72 4.00 3.56
CA PHE A 53 2.70 5.00 3.23
C PHE A 53 1.79 5.34 4.41
N LEU A 54 1.21 6.54 4.35
CA LEU A 54 0.42 7.15 5.42
C LEU A 54 -1.05 7.37 5.03
N THR A 55 -1.31 7.66 3.76
CA THR A 55 -2.61 8.09 3.24
C THR A 55 -3.22 7.01 2.37
N GLU A 56 -2.63 6.76 1.20
CA GLU A 56 -3.09 5.74 0.25
C GLU A 56 -1.96 5.11 -0.56
N LEU A 57 -2.17 3.85 -0.93
CA LEU A 57 -1.43 3.14 -1.96
C LEU A 57 -2.39 2.83 -3.11
N LYS A 58 -2.13 3.44 -4.27
CA LYS A 58 -2.90 3.21 -5.50
C LYS A 58 -2.18 2.22 -6.39
N VAL A 59 -2.92 1.31 -7.00
CA VAL A 59 -2.42 0.28 -7.91
C VAL A 59 -3.19 0.35 -9.22
N LYS A 60 -2.45 0.34 -10.33
CA LYS A 60 -3.01 0.22 -11.67
C LYS A 60 -2.29 -0.91 -12.39
N ILE A 61 -3.03 -1.66 -13.18
CA ILE A 61 -2.44 -2.65 -14.07
C ILE A 61 -1.80 -1.93 -15.25
N GLN A 62 -0.57 -2.34 -15.57
CA GLN A 62 0.11 -1.85 -16.74
C GLN A 62 -0.57 -2.39 -18.00
N ASP A 63 -0.90 -1.47 -18.90
CA ASP A 63 -1.40 -1.81 -20.22
C ASP A 63 -0.23 -2.38 -21.02
N SER A 64 -0.07 -3.70 -21.01
CA SER A 64 0.90 -4.35 -21.88
C SER A 64 0.41 -4.23 -23.32
N LYS A 65 1.09 -3.41 -24.12
CA LYS A 65 1.19 -3.68 -25.56
C LYS A 65 2.06 -4.93 -25.66
N LEU A 66 1.44 -6.10 -25.68
CA LEU A 66 2.18 -7.35 -25.89
C LEU A 66 3.06 -7.20 -27.14
N PRO A 67 4.38 -7.44 -27.08
CA PRO A 67 5.20 -7.52 -28.28
C PRO A 67 4.63 -8.64 -29.14
N LYS A 68 4.20 -8.28 -30.34
CA LYS A 68 3.63 -9.20 -31.32
C LYS A 68 4.78 -9.96 -31.99
N ASP A 69 5.48 -10.79 -31.24
CA ASP A 69 6.53 -11.65 -31.80
C ASP A 69 6.42 -13.07 -31.25
N GLY A 70 6.31 -14.04 -32.17
CA GLY A 70 6.56 -15.45 -31.92
C GLY A 70 5.32 -16.30 -31.67
N PHE A 71 4.93 -17.05 -32.70
CA PHE A 71 3.87 -18.06 -32.72
C PHE A 71 3.93 -19.08 -31.57
N SER A 72 2.77 -19.37 -30.95
CA SER A 72 2.42 -20.73 -30.53
C SER A 72 0.91 -20.97 -30.70
N PRO A 73 0.46 -22.12 -31.24
CA PRO A 73 -0.96 -22.41 -31.40
C PRO A 73 -1.48 -23.04 -30.11
N ARG A 74 -1.91 -22.24 -29.14
CA ARG A 74 -2.65 -22.75 -27.98
C ARG A 74 -4.08 -22.23 -27.93
N ARG A 75 -4.97 -23.14 -28.36
CA ARG A 75 -6.38 -23.33 -27.98
C ARG A 75 -7.24 -22.07 -27.81
N LYS A 76 -7.96 -21.77 -28.90
CA LYS A 76 -9.37 -21.33 -28.96
C LYS A 76 -10.12 -21.54 -27.62
N GLY A 77 -10.47 -20.47 -26.89
CA GLY A 77 -11.38 -20.61 -25.74
C GLY A 77 -11.63 -19.41 -24.82
N THR A 78 -10.64 -18.57 -24.53
CA THR A 78 -10.79 -17.53 -23.49
C THR A 78 -10.51 -16.16 -24.07
N ALA A 79 -11.56 -15.40 -24.37
CA ALA A 79 -11.44 -13.99 -24.68
C ALA A 79 -10.72 -13.30 -23.50
N GLU A 80 -9.53 -12.74 -23.75
CA GLU A 80 -8.85 -11.84 -22.81
C GLU A 80 -9.82 -10.69 -22.49
N GLY A 81 -10.40 -10.73 -21.29
CA GLY A 81 -11.18 -9.60 -20.78
C GLY A 81 -10.27 -8.44 -20.37
N PRO A 82 -10.82 -7.23 -20.18
CA PRO A 82 -10.06 -6.13 -19.59
C PRO A 82 -9.59 -6.50 -18.18
N GLY A 83 -8.46 -5.93 -17.75
CA GLY A 83 -7.90 -6.17 -16.41
C GLY A 83 -6.95 -7.37 -16.30
N ALA A 84 -6.32 -7.50 -15.14
CA ALA A 84 -5.40 -8.57 -14.79
C ALA A 84 -6.01 -9.53 -13.78
N GLU A 85 -5.61 -10.79 -13.85
CA GLU A 85 -5.92 -11.81 -12.84
C GLU A 85 -4.99 -11.63 -11.62
N LEU A 86 -5.60 -11.33 -10.48
CA LEU A 86 -4.90 -11.05 -9.23
C LEU A 86 -5.25 -12.10 -8.18
N SER A 87 -4.23 -12.58 -7.48
CA SER A 87 -4.37 -13.32 -6.23
C SER A 87 -4.19 -12.37 -5.06
N LEU A 88 -5.19 -12.33 -4.18
CA LEU A 88 -5.17 -11.53 -2.95
C LEU A 88 -5.18 -12.51 -1.77
N CYS A 89 -4.20 -12.38 -0.88
CA CYS A 89 -4.20 -13.05 0.42
C CYS A 89 -4.24 -12.00 1.52
N TYR A 90 -5.28 -12.02 2.36
CA TYR A 90 -5.47 -10.98 3.37
C TYR A 90 -6.06 -11.50 4.67
N GLN A 91 -5.77 -10.81 5.76
CA GLN A 91 -6.35 -11.11 7.06
C GLN A 91 -7.62 -10.30 7.28
N LYS A 92 -8.78 -10.95 7.20
CA LYS A 92 -10.06 -10.24 7.36
C LYS A 92 -10.20 -9.72 8.79
N ALA A 93 -10.42 -8.41 8.92
CA ALA A 93 -10.72 -7.78 10.19
C ALA A 93 -12.16 -8.16 10.62
N LEU A 94 -12.28 -9.03 11.62
CA LEU A 94 -13.55 -9.42 12.23
C LEU A 94 -13.70 -8.70 13.58
N LEU A 95 -14.92 -8.24 13.89
CA LEU A 95 -15.25 -7.62 15.19
C LEU A 95 -14.97 -8.54 16.39
N SER A 96 -14.81 -9.85 16.16
CA SER A 96 -14.54 -10.86 17.19
C SER A 96 -13.06 -11.02 17.53
N HIS A 97 -12.15 -10.20 16.98
CA HIS A 97 -10.69 -10.29 17.12
C HIS A 97 -10.07 -11.62 16.66
N ARG A 98 -10.81 -12.48 15.95
CA ARG A 98 -10.28 -13.70 15.33
C ARG A 98 -9.72 -13.35 13.95
N THR A 99 -8.43 -13.59 13.74
CA THR A 99 -7.79 -13.42 12.43
C THR A 99 -8.20 -14.58 11.52
N ARG A 100 -8.96 -14.27 10.45
CA ARG A 100 -9.25 -15.24 9.38
C ARG A 100 -8.48 -14.83 8.13
N GLU A 101 -7.54 -15.68 7.73
CA GLU A 101 -6.86 -15.53 6.46
C GLU A 101 -7.81 -15.92 5.33
N VAL A 102 -7.86 -15.09 4.30
CA VAL A 102 -8.72 -15.25 3.14
C VAL A 102 -7.85 -15.10 1.90
N THR A 103 -7.87 -16.11 1.04
CA THR A 103 -7.24 -16.07 -0.28
C THR A 103 -8.33 -16.07 -1.35
N ILE A 104 -8.29 -15.09 -2.24
CA ILE A 104 -9.20 -14.99 -3.38
C ILE A 104 -8.41 -14.73 -4.66
N SER A 105 -8.93 -15.24 -5.78
CA SER A 105 -8.48 -14.86 -7.12
C SER A 105 -9.62 -14.12 -7.81
N LEU A 106 -9.32 -12.95 -8.38
CA LEU A 106 -10.29 -12.12 -9.09
C LEU A 106 -9.62 -11.41 -10.26
N ARG A 107 -10.41 -10.91 -11.20
CA ARG A 107 -9.92 -10.06 -12.29
C ARG A 107 -10.18 -8.61 -11.93
N ALA A 108 -9.18 -7.74 -11.94
CA ALA A 108 -9.34 -6.32 -11.61
C ALA A 108 -8.68 -5.40 -12.63
N THR A 109 -9.00 -4.10 -12.63
CA THR A 109 -8.30 -3.06 -13.41
C THR A 109 -7.44 -2.13 -12.55
N GLY A 110 -7.73 -2.07 -11.25
CA GLY A 110 -6.97 -1.27 -10.29
C GLY A 110 -7.44 -1.51 -8.86
N LEU A 111 -6.64 -1.02 -7.91
CA LEU A 111 -6.89 -1.11 -6.48
C LEU A 111 -6.48 0.20 -5.80
N VAL A 112 -7.15 0.52 -4.69
CA VAL A 112 -6.77 1.63 -3.81
C VAL A 112 -6.85 1.15 -2.36
N LEU A 113 -5.72 1.20 -1.67
CA LEU A 113 -5.57 0.87 -0.26
C LEU A 113 -5.48 2.19 0.50
N LYS A 114 -6.43 2.47 1.40
CA LYS A 114 -6.47 3.69 2.21
C LYS A 114 -6.17 3.37 3.67
N ALA A 115 -5.21 4.09 4.23
CA ALA A 115 -4.78 3.96 5.62
C ALA A 115 -5.57 4.91 6.55
N LEU A 116 -6.05 6.04 6.02
CA LEU A 116 -6.89 6.97 6.77
C LEU A 116 -8.34 6.48 6.80
N PRO A 117 -9.01 6.51 7.98
CA PRO A 117 -10.41 6.16 8.08
C PRO A 117 -11.26 7.15 7.29
N ALA A 118 -12.35 6.67 6.70
CA ALA A 118 -13.30 7.53 5.99
C ALA A 118 -14.31 8.19 6.94
N SER A 119 -14.46 7.66 8.17
CA SER A 119 -15.36 8.18 9.19
C SER A 119 -14.85 7.91 10.62
N ASP A 120 -15.29 8.72 11.57
CA ASP A 120 -14.88 8.66 12.99
C ASP A 120 -15.33 7.38 13.73
N THR A 121 -16.15 6.55 13.09
CA THR A 121 -16.65 5.28 13.66
C THR A 121 -15.81 4.06 13.27
N GLU A 122 -14.76 4.27 12.47
CA GLU A 122 -13.90 3.20 11.97
C GLU A 122 -12.72 2.94 12.92
N ASP A 123 -12.46 1.66 13.19
CA ASP A 123 -11.27 1.24 13.93
C ASP A 123 -10.01 1.73 13.20
N HIS A 124 -9.20 2.56 13.87
CA HIS A 124 -7.97 3.16 13.35
C HIS A 124 -6.86 2.15 12.98
N THR A 125 -7.10 0.85 13.14
CA THR A 125 -6.13 -0.23 12.97
C THR A 125 -6.35 -1.05 11.70
N CYS A 126 -7.29 -0.63 10.83
CA CYS A 126 -7.67 -1.39 9.63
C CYS A 126 -7.36 -0.61 8.34
N LEU A 127 -6.85 -1.31 7.34
CA LEU A 127 -6.67 -0.82 5.99
C LEU A 127 -7.97 -1.02 5.20
N ASN A 128 -8.44 0.04 4.54
CA ASN A 128 -9.60 -0.05 3.66
C ASN A 128 -9.14 -0.31 2.22
N VAL A 129 -9.54 -1.46 1.67
CA VAL A 129 -9.12 -1.91 0.35
C VAL A 129 -10.31 -1.82 -0.61
N ASN A 130 -10.15 -1.02 -1.67
CA ASN A 130 -11.12 -0.91 -2.76
C ASN A 130 -10.54 -1.55 -4.01
N VAL A 131 -11.21 -2.58 -4.52
CA VAL A 131 -10.83 -3.34 -5.72
C VAL A 131 -11.82 -3.01 -6.83
N THR A 132 -11.34 -2.54 -7.99
CA THR A 132 -12.17 -2.41 -9.19
C THR A 132 -12.15 -3.73 -9.96
N GLU A 133 -13.07 -4.62 -9.60
CA GLU A 133 -13.21 -5.97 -10.17
C GLU A 133 -13.93 -5.94 -11.52
N VAL A 134 -13.51 -6.80 -12.44
CA VAL A 134 -14.11 -7.01 -13.76
C VAL A 134 -14.98 -8.27 -13.69
N VAL A 135 -16.28 -8.08 -13.78
CA VAL A 135 -17.27 -9.14 -13.78
C VAL A 135 -17.66 -9.47 -15.23
N LYS A 136 -17.57 -10.74 -15.58
CA LYS A 136 -18.04 -11.24 -16.87
C LYS A 136 -19.52 -11.58 -16.76
N SER A 137 -20.34 -10.97 -17.60
CA SER A 137 -21.74 -11.33 -17.75
C SER A 137 -21.97 -11.96 -19.13
N SER A 138 -22.80 -13.01 -19.16
CA SER A 138 -23.26 -13.62 -20.40
C SER A 138 -24.77 -13.53 -20.45
N ASN A 139 -25.28 -12.75 -21.38
CA ASN A 139 -26.71 -12.60 -21.62
C ASN A 139 -27.05 -13.15 -23.02
N LEU A 140 -28.34 -13.22 -23.35
CA LEU A 140 -28.82 -13.61 -24.68
C LEU A 140 -28.22 -12.73 -25.82
N ALA A 141 -27.80 -11.50 -25.49
CA ALA A 141 -27.15 -10.55 -26.39
C ALA A 141 -25.62 -10.76 -26.57
N GLY A 142 -25.02 -11.75 -25.91
CA GLY A 142 -23.58 -12.05 -26.00
C GLY A 142 -22.84 -11.94 -24.66
N ARG A 143 -21.50 -12.00 -24.74
CA ARG A 143 -20.59 -11.86 -23.59
C ARG A 143 -20.19 -10.39 -23.42
N SER A 144 -20.37 -9.82 -22.24
CA SER A 144 -19.94 -8.47 -21.90
C SER A 144 -19.18 -8.44 -20.57
N PHE A 145 -18.42 -7.36 -20.35
CA PHE A 145 -17.67 -7.12 -19.12
C PHE A 145 -18.22 -5.86 -18.45
N SER A 146 -18.45 -5.93 -17.15
CA SER A 146 -18.77 -4.78 -16.31
C SER A 146 -17.73 -4.65 -15.19
N THR A 147 -17.59 -3.44 -14.64
CA THR A 147 -16.71 -3.19 -13.49
C THR A 147 -17.53 -2.94 -12.24
N VAL A 148 -17.18 -3.61 -11.14
CA VAL A 148 -17.79 -3.44 -9.82
C VAL A 148 -16.68 -3.11 -8.82
N THR A 149 -16.95 -2.16 -7.91
CA THR A 149 -16.01 -1.81 -6.85
C THR A 149 -16.34 -2.63 -5.60
N ASN A 150 -15.44 -3.55 -5.23
CA ASN A 150 -15.55 -4.35 -4.01
C ASN A 150 -14.65 -3.76 -2.93
N SER A 151 -15.24 -3.46 -1.76
CA SER A 151 -14.54 -2.85 -0.62
C SER A 151 -14.50 -3.79 0.57
N PHE A 152 -13.35 -3.93 1.22
CA PHE A 152 -13.22 -4.70 2.45
C PHE A 152 -12.13 -4.14 3.37
N ARG A 153 -12.18 -4.54 4.65
CA ARG A 153 -11.21 -4.12 5.67
C ARG A 153 -10.27 -5.26 6.05
N THR A 154 -9.00 -4.94 6.20
CA THR A 154 -7.95 -5.91 6.53
C THR A 154 -6.79 -5.26 7.28
N ALA A 155 -6.07 -6.03 8.09
CA ALA A 155 -4.84 -5.53 8.73
C ALA A 155 -3.61 -5.68 7.80
N SER A 156 -3.56 -6.76 7.03
CA SER A 156 -2.46 -7.06 6.11
C SER A 156 -2.99 -7.71 4.84
N ILE A 157 -2.34 -7.40 3.73
CA ILE A 157 -2.72 -7.89 2.41
C ILE A 157 -1.49 -8.12 1.53
N GLN A 158 -1.48 -9.25 0.86
CA GLN A 158 -0.55 -9.58 -0.19
C GLN A 158 -1.31 -9.66 -1.51
N ILE A 159 -0.75 -9.06 -2.55
CA ILE A 159 -1.34 -9.05 -3.89
C ILE A 159 -0.29 -9.49 -4.91
N GLN A 160 -0.68 -10.39 -5.80
CA GLN A 160 0.18 -10.93 -6.84
C GLN A 160 -0.58 -11.02 -8.18
N SER A 161 0.04 -10.56 -9.26
CA SER A 161 -0.46 -10.84 -10.62
C SER A 161 -0.18 -12.29 -11.00
N GLN A 162 -1.20 -12.98 -11.53
CA GLN A 162 -1.11 -14.37 -11.98
C GLN A 162 -0.92 -14.49 -13.50
N ASP A 163 -1.30 -13.47 -14.26
CA ASP A 163 -1.35 -13.47 -15.73
C ASP A 163 -0.18 -12.72 -16.39
N GLN A 164 0.95 -12.59 -15.69
CA GLN A 164 2.17 -11.90 -16.14
C GLN A 164 1.97 -10.40 -16.45
N ARG A 165 0.82 -9.81 -16.09
CA ARG A 165 0.60 -8.37 -16.22
C ARG A 165 1.25 -7.63 -15.06
N LEU A 166 2.12 -6.68 -15.41
CA LEU A 166 2.83 -5.90 -14.41
C LEU A 166 1.91 -4.85 -13.77
N LEU A 167 2.23 -4.48 -12.54
CA LEU A 167 1.52 -3.48 -11.76
C LEU A 167 2.34 -2.20 -11.70
N THR A 168 1.65 -1.08 -11.54
CA THR A 168 2.25 0.20 -11.15
C THR A 168 1.61 0.65 -9.84
N LEU A 169 2.45 1.05 -8.90
CA LEU A 169 2.07 1.47 -7.55
C LEU A 169 2.41 2.95 -7.37
N TRP A 170 1.54 3.69 -6.68
CA TRP A 170 1.78 5.07 -6.23
C TRP A 170 1.50 5.18 -4.75
N LEU A 171 2.46 5.74 -4.00
CA LEU A 171 2.31 5.98 -2.56
C LEU A 171 1.98 7.44 -2.28
N ASP A 172 1.04 7.67 -1.37
CA ASP A 172 0.70 8.98 -0.80
C ASP A 172 0.39 10.10 -1.81
N LYS A 173 -0.12 9.73 -2.99
CA LYS A 173 -0.31 10.65 -4.13
C LYS A 173 0.98 11.40 -4.53
N ASP A 174 2.14 10.85 -4.18
CA ASP A 174 3.44 11.37 -4.56
C ASP A 174 3.93 10.73 -5.87
N ASN A 175 4.03 11.54 -6.92
CA ASN A 175 4.51 11.11 -8.23
C ASN A 175 5.96 10.59 -8.18
N ARG A 176 6.76 11.02 -7.21
CA ARG A 176 8.15 10.55 -7.03
C ARG A 176 8.20 9.14 -6.46
N ARG A 177 7.14 8.70 -5.76
CA ARG A 177 7.03 7.39 -5.13
C ARG A 177 6.18 6.46 -5.97
N THR A 178 6.58 6.36 -7.23
CA THR A 178 5.96 5.49 -8.23
C THR A 178 6.84 4.27 -8.48
N PHE A 179 6.30 3.07 -8.28
CA PHE A 179 6.99 1.82 -8.56
C PHE A 179 6.35 1.14 -9.77
N ARG A 180 7.17 0.83 -10.78
CA ARG A 180 6.75 0.14 -12.00
C ARG A 180 7.26 -1.30 -11.96
N ASP A 181 6.75 -2.09 -12.89
CA ASP A 181 7.18 -3.46 -13.16
C ASP A 181 7.07 -4.39 -11.95
N VAL A 182 6.03 -4.15 -11.14
CA VAL A 182 5.75 -4.89 -9.92
C VAL A 182 4.92 -6.14 -10.23
N VAL A 183 5.34 -7.30 -9.72
CA VAL A 183 4.62 -8.57 -9.89
C VAL A 183 3.86 -8.95 -8.63
N ARG A 184 4.43 -8.61 -7.47
CA ARG A 184 3.85 -8.88 -6.15
C ARG A 184 4.16 -7.73 -5.21
N PHE A 185 3.24 -7.45 -4.31
CA PHE A 185 3.53 -6.60 -3.17
C PHE A 185 2.78 -7.09 -1.92
N GLU A 186 3.30 -6.72 -0.76
CA GLU A 186 2.75 -7.06 0.54
C GLU A 186 2.65 -5.80 1.38
N VAL A 187 1.53 -5.64 2.07
CA VAL A 187 1.25 -4.51 2.95
C VAL A 187 0.93 -5.04 4.34
N ALA A 188 1.59 -4.48 5.34
CA ALA A 188 1.38 -4.79 6.74
C ALA A 188 1.49 -3.53 7.61
N PRO A 189 0.89 -3.53 8.82
CA PRO A 189 1.05 -2.42 9.75
C PRO A 189 2.53 -2.23 10.09
N CYS A 190 3.00 -0.99 10.11
CA CYS A 190 4.39 -0.68 10.45
C CYS A 190 4.64 -0.96 11.94
N PRO A 191 5.55 -1.87 12.32
CA PRO A 191 5.76 -2.26 13.71
C PRO A 191 6.41 -1.16 14.57
N GLU A 192 7.21 -0.27 13.96
CA GLU A 192 7.87 0.85 14.65
C GLU A 192 8.02 2.06 13.71
N PRO A 193 7.41 3.22 14.00
CA PRO A 193 7.67 4.48 13.29
C PRO A 193 8.98 5.12 13.77
N CYS A 194 10.06 4.34 13.91
CA CYS A 194 11.34 4.85 14.40
C CYS A 194 12.20 5.33 13.22
N SER A 195 12.80 6.51 13.40
CA SER A 195 13.67 7.21 12.45
C SER A 195 14.62 6.26 11.71
N GLY A 196 14.62 6.37 10.38
CA GLY A 196 15.35 5.51 9.47
C GLY A 196 16.79 5.22 9.91
N THR A 197 17.02 3.98 10.33
CA THR A 197 18.30 3.35 10.07
C THR A 197 18.06 2.48 8.86
N GLN A 198 18.50 2.97 7.71
CA GLN A 198 18.70 2.16 6.52
C GLN A 198 19.26 0.81 6.97
N LYS A 199 18.56 -0.30 6.70
CA LYS A 199 19.11 -1.64 6.91
C LYS A 199 20.33 -1.75 5.99
N SER A 200 21.50 -1.41 6.52
CA SER A 200 22.76 -1.74 5.88
C SER A 200 22.85 -3.27 5.89
N LYS A 201 22.88 -3.85 4.69
CA LYS A 201 23.25 -5.25 4.49
C LYS A 201 24.67 -5.43 5.04
N ALA A 202 24.82 -5.89 6.28
CA ALA A 202 26.11 -6.33 6.82
C ALA A 202 25.95 -7.49 7.81
N LEU A 203 26.52 -8.62 7.38
CA LEU A 203 26.95 -9.80 8.14
C LEU A 203 25.89 -10.73 8.78
N TRP A 204 25.36 -11.61 7.94
CA TRP A 204 25.22 -13.02 8.32
C TRP A 204 26.61 -13.67 8.31
N LEU A 205 27.33 -13.63 9.43
CA LEU A 205 28.43 -14.57 9.73
C LEU A 205 28.33 -14.87 11.22
N GLY A 206 27.99 -16.12 11.53
CA GLY A 206 27.51 -16.52 12.84
C GLY A 206 28.58 -16.69 13.91
N SER A 207 28.12 -16.89 15.14
CA SER A 207 28.51 -18.04 15.96
C SER A 207 27.63 -18.10 17.20
N HIS A 208 27.10 -19.29 17.44
CA HIS A 208 26.73 -19.85 18.74
C HIS A 208 27.32 -19.11 19.96
N GLN A 209 26.48 -18.48 20.79
CA GLN A 209 26.47 -18.78 22.22
C GLN A 209 25.20 -18.28 22.91
N GLN A 210 24.59 -19.25 23.57
CA GLN A 210 23.41 -19.17 24.40
C GLN A 210 23.69 -18.30 25.63
N LYS A 211 22.90 -17.23 25.83
CA LYS A 211 22.59 -16.74 27.18
C LYS A 211 21.21 -16.07 27.20
N GLU A 212 20.31 -16.78 27.85
CA GLU A 212 18.98 -16.39 28.27
C GLU A 212 19.07 -15.20 29.23
N THR A 213 18.53 -14.03 28.85
CA THR A 213 18.24 -12.94 29.81
C THR A 213 17.06 -12.09 29.30
N GLU A 214 15.94 -12.25 29.99
CA GLU A 214 14.93 -11.23 30.33
C GLU A 214 14.30 -10.40 29.18
N ARG A 215 13.05 -10.75 28.83
CA ARG A 215 12.14 -9.95 28.01
C ARG A 215 11.76 -8.65 28.73
N THR A 216 12.57 -7.61 28.59
CA THR A 216 12.11 -6.24 28.85
C THR A 216 11.24 -5.82 27.67
N LYS A 217 9.92 -5.81 27.86
CA LYS A 217 8.97 -5.21 26.92
C LYS A 217 9.34 -3.73 26.75
N ALA A 218 9.97 -3.39 25.62
CA ALA A 218 10.20 -2.00 25.25
C ALA A 218 8.83 -1.32 25.07
N LYS A 219 8.54 -0.34 25.92
CA LYS A 219 7.35 0.51 25.77
C LYS A 219 7.52 1.38 24.52
N PRO A 220 6.47 1.59 23.72
CA PRO A 220 6.52 2.52 22.60
C PRO A 220 6.78 3.94 23.14
N LYS A 221 7.94 4.50 22.82
CA LYS A 221 8.24 5.91 23.06
C LYS A 221 7.69 6.71 21.87
N PRO A 222 6.83 7.72 22.09
CA PRO A 222 6.35 8.56 21.00
C PRO A 222 7.54 9.30 20.37
N LEU A 223 7.55 9.36 19.04
CA LEU A 223 8.54 10.12 18.29
C LEU A 223 8.30 11.62 18.56
N LEU A 224 9.20 12.23 19.34
CA LEU A 224 9.18 13.67 19.59
C LEU A 224 9.80 14.37 18.39
N MET A 225 8.97 14.94 17.52
CA MET A 225 9.42 15.80 16.43
C MET A 225 9.72 17.19 17.01
N PRO A 226 10.98 17.67 16.99
CA PRO A 226 11.27 19.05 17.34
C PRO A 226 10.69 19.95 16.25
N ILE A 227 9.61 20.66 16.58
CA ILE A 227 9.14 21.77 15.76
C ILE A 227 10.21 22.85 15.89
N ASN A 228 11.08 22.97 14.89
CA ASN A 228 11.95 24.13 14.75
C ASN A 228 11.06 25.37 14.54
N THR A 229 10.81 26.05 15.66
CA THR A 229 10.54 27.49 15.83
C THR A 229 10.15 28.26 14.56
N PHE A 230 8.84 28.44 14.35
CA PHE A 230 8.31 29.66 13.74
C PHE A 230 8.41 30.79 14.77
N SER A 231 9.62 31.32 14.95
CA SER A 231 9.82 32.61 15.63
C SER A 231 9.56 33.72 14.63
N GLY A 232 8.28 34.03 14.39
CA GLY A 232 7.89 35.29 13.77
C GLY A 232 8.15 36.43 14.75
N ILE A 233 9.33 37.03 14.71
CA ILE A 233 9.55 38.36 15.26
C ILE A 233 8.97 39.33 14.22
N VAL A 234 7.81 39.88 14.53
CA VAL A 234 7.30 41.07 13.84
C VAL A 234 8.02 42.26 14.49
N GLN A 235 8.73 43.04 13.68
CA GLN A 235 9.36 44.30 14.06
C GLN A 235 8.50 45.47 13.58
#